data_AF-A0A7K0DG86-F1
#
_entry.id   AF-A0A7K0DG86-F1
#
_cell.length_a   1.000
_cell.length_b   1.000
_cell.length_c   1.000
_cell.angle_alpha   90.00
_cell.angle_beta   90.00
_cell.angle_gamma   90.00
#
_symmetry.space_group_name_H-M   'P 1'
#
loop_
_entity.id
_entity.type
_entity.pdbx_description
1 polymer ?
#
loop_
_entity_poly.entity_id
_entity_poly.type
_entity_poly.pdbx_seq_one_letter_code
_entity_poly.pdbx_strand_id
1 'polypeptide(L)' 'MTVTIKVPETTRDRLHRLAAAHGLTLSQQIELLLTGPVAQGKPAVAGLPATRPLSAEDIDAELARRLGL' A
#
# COMPACT_ATOMS: atom_id res chain seq x y z
N MET A 1 -13.77 -9.42 21.38
CA MET A 1 -12.86 -10.60 21.31
C MET A 1 -11.45 -10.08 21.56
N THR A 2 -10.75 -10.60 22.56
CA THR A 2 -9.41 -10.12 22.94
C THR A 2 -8.34 -11.02 22.33
N VAL A 3 -7.42 -10.44 21.56
CA VAL A 3 -6.29 -11.15 20.95
C VAL A 3 -5.00 -10.62 21.55
N THR A 4 -4.19 -11.52 22.11
CA THR A 4 -2.87 -11.19 22.65
C THR A 4 -1.81 -11.53 21.62
N ILE A 5 -1.05 -10.52 21.18
CA ILE A 5 0.05 -10.69 20.24
C ILE A 5 1.37 -10.25 20.90
N LYS A 6 2.46 -10.96 20.57
CA LYS A 6 3.80 -10.51 20.94
C LYS A 6 4.30 -9.54 19.87
N VAL A 7 4.70 -8.35 20.29
CA VAL A 7 5.20 -7.30 19.39
C VAL A 7 6.62 -6.92 19.81
N PRO A 8 7.56 -6.75 18.85
CA PRO A 8 8.86 -6.19 19.14
C PRO A 8 8.75 -4.78 19.77
N GLU A 9 9.68 -4.44 20.67
CA GLU A 9 9.68 -3.16 21.38
C GLU A 9 9.73 -1.97 20.43
N THR A 10 10.56 -2.04 19.38
CA THR A 10 10.66 -1.00 18.35
C THR A 10 9.33 -0.73 17.65
N THR A 11 8.55 -1.78 17.40
CA THR A 11 7.21 -1.68 16.81
C THR A 11 6.22 -1.06 17.81
N ARG A 12 6.27 -1.47 19.08
CA ARG A 12 5.44 -0.91 20.15
C ARG A 12 5.66 0.60 20.29
N ASP A 13 6.91 1.03 20.34
CA ASP A 13 7.25 2.44 20.54
C ASP A 13 6.87 3.30 19.33
N ARG A 14 6.96 2.73 18.11
CA ARG A 14 6.44 3.37 16.90
C ARG A 14 4.92 3.53 16.96
N LEU A 15 4.18 2.51 17.41
CA LEU A 15 2.73 2.59 17.57
C LEU A 15 2.33 3.63 18.62
N HIS A 16 3.06 3.73 19.73
CA HIS A 16 2.81 4.78 20.73
C HIS A 16 3.02 6.18 20.17
N ARG A 17 4.11 6.42 19.42
CA ARG A 17 4.34 7.71 18.77
C ARG A 17 3.25 8.05 17.75
N LEU A 18 2.81 7.06 16.99
CA LEU A 18 1.75 7.24 16.00
C LEU A 18 0.41 7.59 16.68
N ALA A 19 0.06 6.87 17.75
CA ALA A 19 -1.15 7.15 18.53
C ALA A 19 -1.13 8.58 19.12
N ALA A 20 0.02 9.00 19.66
CA ALA A 20 0.20 10.36 20.18
C ALA A 20 0.04 11.43 19.08
N ALA A 21 0.59 11.19 17.88
CA ALA A 21 0.47 12.12 16.75
C ALA A 21 -0.99 12.28 16.27
N HIS A 22 -1.80 11.24 16.39
CA HIS A 22 -3.22 11.27 16.03
C HIS A 22 -4.15 11.63 17.20
N GLY A 23 -3.62 11.83 18.42
CA GLY A 23 -4.44 12.07 19.62
C GLY A 23 -5.33 10.88 20.00
N LEU A 24 -4.94 9.67 19.60
CA LEU A 24 -5.70 8.44 19.83
C LEU A 24 -5.07 7.60 20.94
N THR A 25 -5.87 6.72 21.53
CA THR A 25 -5.33 5.63 22.36
C THR A 25 -4.62 4.59 21.49
N LEU A 26 -3.68 3.84 22.07
CA LEU A 26 -2.98 2.77 21.34
C LEU A 26 -3.96 1.77 20.73
N SER A 27 -4.99 1.35 21.47
CA SER A 27 -6.01 0.43 20.97
C SER A 27 -6.77 1.00 19.78
N GLN A 28 -7.21 2.26 19.83
CA GLN A 28 -7.88 2.91 18.71
C GLN A 28 -6.96 3.06 17.49
N GLN A 29 -5.68 3.35 17.71
CA GLN A 29 -4.69 3.43 16.63
C GLN A 29 -4.49 2.06 15.97
N ILE A 30 -4.48 0.97 16.75
CA ILE A 30 -4.40 -0.40 16.22
C ILE A 30 -5.66 -0.72 15.41
N GLU A 31 -6.85 -0.43 15.94
CA GLU A 31 -8.11 -0.63 15.21
C GLU A 31 -8.13 0.16 13.89
N LEU A 32 -7.62 1.39 13.89
CA LEU A 32 -7.52 2.21 12.68
C LEU A 32 -6.52 1.62 11.67
N LEU A 33 -5.43 1.01 12.11
CA LEU A 33 -4.49 0.31 11.23
C LEU A 33 -5.08 -1.00 10.67
N LEU A 34 -5.94 -1.67 11.43
CA LEU A 34 -6.62 -2.90 11.01
C LEU A 34 -7.82 -2.62 10.09
N THR A 35 -8.53 -1.51 10.33
CA THR A 35 -9.74 -1.09 9.59
C THR A 35 -9.41 -0.18 8.42
N GLY A 36 -8.26 0.51 8.47
CA GLY A 36 -7.71 1.23 7.34
C GLY A 36 -7.65 0.29 6.14
N PRO A 37 -7.92 0.78 4.92
CA PRO A 37 -7.84 -0.06 3.75
C PRO A 37 -6.48 -0.75 3.78
N VAL A 38 -6.47 -2.08 3.77
CA VAL A 38 -5.28 -2.84 3.38
C VAL A 38 -4.99 -2.34 1.98
N ALA A 39 -4.21 -1.28 1.88
CA ALA A 39 -3.92 -0.61 0.62
C ALA A 39 -2.88 -1.43 -0.13
N GLN A 40 -3.11 -2.73 -0.27
CA GLN A 40 -3.04 -3.33 -1.60
C GLN A 40 -4.31 -2.95 -2.35
N GLY A 41 -4.57 -1.64 -2.46
CA GLY A 41 -5.44 -1.15 -3.51
C GLY A 41 -4.79 -1.61 -4.79
N LYS A 42 -5.51 -2.42 -5.57
CA LYS A 42 -5.18 -2.67 -6.97
C LYS A 42 -4.79 -1.31 -7.55
N PRO A 43 -3.62 -1.17 -8.21
CA PRO A 43 -3.18 0.12 -8.70
C PRO A 43 -4.35 0.76 -9.46
N ALA A 44 -4.64 2.03 -9.14
CA ALA A 44 -5.78 2.76 -9.71
C ALA A 44 -5.77 2.73 -11.24
N VAL A 45 -4.58 2.50 -11.81
CA VAL A 45 -4.34 2.19 -13.21
C VAL A 45 -3.86 0.74 -13.30
N ALA A 46 -4.64 -0.12 -13.94
CA ALA A 46 -4.14 -1.43 -14.35
C ALA A 46 -3.02 -1.23 -15.39
N GLY A 47 -1.94 -2.03 -15.30
CA GLY A 47 -0.93 -2.08 -16.37
C GLY A 47 -1.59 -2.38 -17.73
N LEU A 48 -0.93 -2.00 -18.82
CA LEU A 48 -1.43 -2.28 -20.17
C LEU A 48 -1.66 -3.79 -20.32
N PRO A 49 -2.86 -4.24 -20.71
CA PRO A 49 -3.09 -5.65 -20.99
C PRO A 49 -2.32 -6.02 -22.25
N ALA A 50 -1.12 -6.56 -22.08
CA ALA A 50 -0.37 -7.15 -23.17
C ALA A 50 -0.77 -8.63 -23.27
N THR A 51 -1.32 -9.03 -24.41
CA THR A 51 -1.68 -10.43 -24.72
C THR A 51 -0.44 -11.34 -24.84
N ARG A 52 0.75 -10.74 -24.92
CA ARG A 52 2.05 -11.40 -24.92
C ARG A 52 3.05 -10.54 -24.12
N PRO A 53 4.16 -11.11 -23.62
CA PRO A 53 5.28 -10.33 -23.11
C PRO A 53 5.80 -9.40 -24.20
N LEU A 54 6.00 -8.12 -23.88
CA LEU A 54 6.57 -7.12 -24.79
C LEU A 54 8.07 -6.99 -24.51
N SER A 55 8.87 -6.82 -25.58
CA SER A 55 10.25 -6.37 -25.43
C SER A 55 10.30 -4.86 -25.12
N ALA A 56 11.47 -4.33 -24.80
CA ALA A 56 11.63 -2.89 -24.55
C ALA A 56 11.25 -2.07 -25.80
N GLU A 57 11.63 -2.55 -26.98
CA GLU A 57 11.36 -1.92 -28.26
C GLU A 57 9.85 -1.91 -28.58
N ASP A 58 9.15 -3.01 -28.26
CA ASP A 58 7.69 -3.10 -28.41
C ASP A 58 6.97 -2.09 -27.49
N ILE A 59 7.48 -1.86 -26.28
CA ILE A 59 6.94 -0.88 -25.33
C ILE A 59 7.13 0.54 -25.87
N ASP A 60 8.32 0.86 -26.35
CA ASP A 60 8.64 2.19 -26.90
C ASP A 60 7.76 2.52 -28.12
N ALA A 61 7.56 1.55 -29.02
CA ALA A 61 6.69 1.71 -30.18
C ALA A 61 5.21 1.93 -29.79
N GLU A 62 4.71 1.20 -28.80
CA GLU A 62 3.33 1.36 -28.31
C GLU A 62 3.14 2.71 -27.61
N LEU A 63 4.13 3.17 -26.84
CA LEU A 63 4.12 4.47 -26.18
C LEU A 63 4.16 5.62 -27.20
N ALA A 64 5.04 5.54 -28.19
CA ALA A 64 5.11 6.52 -29.29
C ALA A 64 3.77 6.64 -30.02
N ARG A 65 3.15 5.49 -30.37
CA ARG A 65 1.84 5.45 -31.03
C ARG A 65 0.73 6.11 -30.21
N ARG A 66 0.70 5.91 -28.89
CA ARG A 66 -0.36 6.46 -28.02
C ARG A 66 -0.14 7.93 -27.65
N LEU A 67 1.11 8.35 -27.56
CA LEU A 67 1.49 9.72 -27.19
C LEU A 67 1.69 10.63 -28.40
N GLY A 68 1.66 10.09 -29.62
CA GLY A 68 1.86 10.86 -30.86
C GLY A 68 3.29 11.36 -31.02
N LEU A 69 4.27 10.61 -30.49
CA LEU A 69 5.70 10.91 -30.55
C LEU A 69 6.36 10.22 -31.76
#